data_AF-A0A3C1BED8-F1
#
_entry.id   AF-A0A3C1BED8-F1
#
_cell.length_a   1.000
_cell.length_b   1.000
_cell.length_c   1.000
_cell.angle_alpha   90.00
_cell.angle_beta   90.00
_cell.angle_gamma   90.00
#
_symmetry.space_group_name_H-M   'P 1'
#
loop_
_entity.id
_entity.type
_entity.pdbx_description
1 polymer ?
#
loop_
_entity_poly.entity_id
_entity_poly.type
_entity_poly.pdbx_seq_one_letter_code
_entity_poly.pdbx_strand_id
1 'polypeptide(L)'
;MDLKKDALGQEVLAFFKGEKSFEIIERNDGYINFSAGALEYFAEFNDWSEIQKQAIKYAHGRVLDIGAGAGRVSLYLQNKKL
;
A
#
# COMPACT_ATOMS: atom_id res chain seq x y z
N MET A 1 -2.75 -6.76 -18.53
CA MET A 1 -1.64 -6.29 -17.68
C MET A 1 -0.44 -7.15 -18.00
N ASP A 2 0.71 -6.56 -18.35
CA ASP A 2 1.95 -7.32 -18.51
C ASP A 2 2.50 -7.57 -17.11
N LEU A 3 2.45 -8.82 -16.64
CA LEU A 3 2.90 -9.18 -15.30
C LEU A 3 4.33 -8.72 -15.05
N LYS A 4 5.19 -8.74 -16.08
CA LYS A 4 6.59 -8.31 -15.97
C LYS A 4 6.75 -6.81 -15.73
N LYS A 5 5.68 -6.01 -15.87
CA LYS A 5 5.68 -4.55 -15.69
C LYS A 5 4.97 -4.10 -14.41
N ASP A 6 4.50 -5.02 -13.58
CA ASP A 6 3.88 -4.71 -12.29
C ASP A 6 4.83 -5.04 -11.13
N ALA A 7 5.90 -4.25 -11.00
CA ALA A 7 6.91 -4.48 -9.96
C ALA A 7 6.31 -4.38 -8.55
N LEU A 8 5.47 -3.37 -8.30
CA LEU A 8 4.82 -3.17 -6.99
C LEU A 8 3.81 -4.29 -6.67
N GLY A 9 2.96 -4.69 -7.63
CA GLY A 9 2.02 -5.78 -7.40
C GLY A 9 2.71 -7.12 -7.16
N GLN A 10 3.85 -7.37 -7.82
CA GLN A 10 4.69 -8.54 -7.55
C GLN A 10 5.31 -8.50 -6.16
N GLU A 11 5.83 -7.35 -5.72
CA GLU A 11 6.40 -7.19 -4.37
C GLU A 11 5.33 -7.42 -3.29
N VAL A 12 4.15 -6.82 -3.45
CA VAL A 12 3.00 -7.01 -2.55
C VAL A 12 2.57 -8.48 -2.50
N LEU A 13 2.49 -9.16 -3.65
CA LEU A 13 2.12 -10.57 -3.73
C LEU A 13 3.16 -11.49 -3.08
N ALA A 14 4.45 -11.22 -3.29
CA ALA A 14 5.54 -11.96 -2.67
C ALA A 14 5.48 -11.83 -1.14
N PHE A 15 5.31 -10.61 -0.63
CA PHE A 15 5.15 -10.38 0.80
C PHE A 15 3.94 -11.11 1.39
N PHE A 16 2.80 -11.07 0.71
CA PHE A 16 1.59 -11.82 1.11
C PHE A 16 1.84 -13.33 1.22
N LYS A 17 2.71 -13.89 0.37
CA LYS A 17 3.11 -15.30 0.40
C LYS A 17 4.22 -15.62 1.42
N GLY A 18 4.71 -14.62 2.15
CA GLY A 18 5.85 -14.78 3.08
C GLY A 18 7.21 -14.87 2.38
N GLU A 19 7.28 -14.47 1.11
CA GLU A 19 8.52 -14.42 0.33
C GLU A 19 9.24 -13.09 0.55
N LYS A 20 10.58 -13.11 0.54
CA LYS A 20 11.38 -11.88 0.60
C LYS A 20 11.52 -11.30 -0.80
N SER A 21 11.19 -10.03 -0.93
CA SER A 21 11.35 -9.26 -2.17
C SER A 21 11.71 -7.81 -1.84
N PHE A 22 12.20 -7.09 -2.84
CA PHE A 22 12.45 -5.66 -2.78
C PHE A 22 12.19 -5.09 -4.18
N GLU A 23 11.53 -3.94 -4.25
CA GLU A 23 11.33 -3.19 -5.48
C GLU A 23 12.43 -2.13 -5.68
N ILE A 24 12.92 -2.01 -6.93
CA ILE A 24 13.77 -0.91 -7.36
C ILE A 24 12.93 0.01 -8.23
N ILE A 25 12.84 1.28 -7.81
CA ILE A 25 12.14 2.34 -8.53
C ILE A 25 13.12 2.98 -9.50
N GLU A 26 12.88 2.82 -10.80
CA GLU A 26 13.61 3.51 -11.86
C GLU A 26 12.68 4.47 -12.59
N ARG A 27 13.09 5.73 -12.72
CA ARG A 27 12.30 6.79 -13.38
C ARG A 27 13.08 7.40 -14.53
N ASN A 28 12.34 7.96 -15.48
CA ASN A 28 12.89 8.58 -16.69
C ASN A 28 13.66 9.90 -16.43
N ASP A 29 13.57 10.47 -15.22
CA ASP A 29 14.37 11.61 -14.77
C ASP A 29 15.73 11.18 -14.16
N GLY A 30 16.08 9.90 -14.27
CA GLY A 30 17.33 9.34 -13.74
C GLY A 30 17.29 9.00 -12.25
N TYR A 31 16.11 9.11 -11.60
CA TYR A 31 15.95 8.69 -10.22
C TYR A 31 15.97 7.16 -10.11
N ILE A 32 16.82 6.65 -9.20
CA ILE A 32 16.94 5.23 -8.85
C ILE A 32 16.96 5.11 -7.33
N ASN A 33 16.05 4.33 -6.75
CA ASN A 33 16.03 4.05 -5.32
C ASN A 33 15.35 2.71 -5.00
N PHE A 34 15.54 2.21 -3.78
CA PHE A 34 14.73 1.14 -3.24
C PHE A 34 13.37 1.67 -2.78
N SER A 35 12.33 0.85 -2.88
CA SER A 35 11.05 1.16 -2.27
C SER A 35 11.14 1.14 -0.73
N ALA A 36 10.12 1.68 -0.06
CA ALA A 36 9.99 1.54 1.40
C ALA A 36 9.67 0.08 1.84
N GLY A 37 9.55 -0.84 0.88
CA GLY A 37 9.20 -2.24 1.06
C GLY A 37 7.70 -2.48 1.14
N ALA A 38 7.32 -3.74 0.98
CA ALA A 38 5.92 -4.18 1.03
C ALA A 38 5.22 -3.92 2.37
N LEU A 39 5.97 -3.76 3.47
CA LEU A 39 5.43 -3.63 4.83
C LEU A 39 4.38 -2.52 4.96
N GLU A 40 4.59 -1.38 4.30
CA GLU A 40 3.64 -0.26 4.34
C GLU A 40 2.28 -0.60 3.71
N TYR A 41 2.23 -1.54 2.76
CA TYR A 41 0.96 -1.98 2.19
C TYR A 41 0.13 -2.82 3.16
N PHE A 42 0.77 -3.45 4.15
CA PHE A 42 0.16 -4.33 5.14
C PHE A 42 0.14 -3.73 6.56
N ALA A 43 0.63 -2.50 6.74
CA ALA A 43 0.71 -1.86 8.04
C ALA A 43 -0.67 -1.73 8.70
N GLU A 44 -0.75 -2.09 9.98
CA GLU A 44 -1.95 -1.95 10.79
C GLU A 44 -2.13 -0.50 11.26
N PHE A 45 -3.35 -0.12 11.65
CA PHE A 45 -3.67 1.26 12.03
C PHE A 45 -2.70 1.87 13.06
N ASN A 46 -2.17 1.06 13.98
CA ASN A 46 -1.23 1.52 15.00
C ASN A 46 0.14 1.90 14.43
N ASP A 47 0.53 1.31 13.31
CA ASP A 47 1.83 1.54 12.64
C ASP A 47 1.75 2.67 11.63
N TRP A 48 0.55 3.16 11.30
CA TRP A 48 0.38 4.28 10.40
C TRP A 48 0.99 5.56 10.98
N SER A 49 1.46 6.43 10.07
CA SER A 49 1.91 7.77 10.43
C SER A 49 0.78 8.58 11.09
N GLU A 50 1.15 9.56 11.91
CA GLU A 50 0.15 10.39 12.60
C GLU A 50 -0.76 11.13 11.61
N ILE A 51 -0.20 11.59 10.48
CA ILE A 51 -0.97 12.27 9.44
C ILE A 51 -2.05 11.36 8.86
N GLN A 52 -1.73 10.09 8.57
CA GLN A 52 -2.70 9.10 8.08
C GLN A 52 -3.79 8.80 9.12
N LYS A 53 -3.41 8.64 10.40
CA LYS A 53 -4.34 8.44 11.52
C LYS A 53 -5.31 9.60 11.70
N GLN A 54 -4.87 10.84 11.44
CA GLN A 54 -5.76 12.00 11.48
C GLN A 54 -6.63 12.09 10.23
N ALA A 55 -6.07 11.85 9.04
CA ALA A 55 -6.79 11.92 7.78
C ALA A 55 -7.96 10.93 7.71
N ILE A 56 -7.76 9.69 8.18
CA ILE A 56 -8.78 8.64 8.08
C ILE A 56 -10.05 8.94 8.89
N LYS A 57 -9.96 9.81 9.91
CA LYS A 57 -11.12 10.24 10.71
C LYS A 57 -12.13 11.07 9.91
N TYR A 58 -11.72 11.64 8.77
CA TYR A 58 -12.59 12.41 7.90
C TYR A 58 -13.30 11.55 6.84
N ALA A 59 -12.98 10.26 6.74
CA ALA A 59 -13.66 9.34 5.84
C ALA A 59 -15.02 8.91 6.44
N HIS A 60 -16.12 9.29 5.80
CA HIS A 60 -17.47 8.96 6.27
C HIS A 60 -18.46 8.74 5.11
N GLY A 61 -19.47 7.91 5.34
CA GLY A 61 -20.45 7.54 4.32
C GLY A 61 -19.85 6.62 3.24
N ARG A 62 -20.19 6.84 1.98
CA ARG A 62 -19.63 6.03 0.87
C ARG A 62 -18.23 6.53 0.52
N VAL A 63 -17.23 5.70 0.77
CA VAL A 63 -15.81 6.04 0.56
C VAL A 63 -15.26 5.33 -0.69
N LEU A 64 -14.41 6.04 -1.45
CA LEU A 64 -13.61 5.48 -2.54
C LEU A 64 -12.12 5.51 -2.13
N ASP A 65 -11.49 4.34 -2.07
CA ASP A 65 -10.06 4.18 -1.78
C ASP A 65 -9.26 4.13 -3.09
N ILE A 66 -8.71 5.28 -3.51
CA ILE A 66 -7.98 5.41 -4.78
C ILE A 66 -6.55 4.91 -4.59
N GLY A 67 -6.16 3.91 -5.39
CA GLY A 67 -4.82 3.30 -5.28
C GLY A 67 -4.68 2.42 -4.04
N ALA A 68 -5.71 1.63 -3.74
CA ALA A 68 -5.83 0.85 -2.49
C ALA A 68 -4.68 -0.15 -2.22
N GLY A 69 -3.87 -0.51 -3.21
CA GLY A 69 -2.75 -1.45 -3.03
C GLY A 69 -3.21 -2.79 -2.45
N ALA A 70 -2.56 -3.25 -1.37
CA ALA A 70 -2.99 -4.46 -0.64
C ALA A 70 -4.28 -4.29 0.19
N GLY A 71 -4.88 -3.08 0.20
CA GLY A 71 -6.20 -2.83 0.76
C GLY A 71 -6.21 -2.47 2.25
N ARG A 72 -5.09 -2.10 2.88
CA ARG A 72 -5.05 -1.80 4.34
C ARG A 72 -6.09 -0.75 4.78
N VAL A 73 -6.29 0.30 3.97
CA VAL A 73 -7.24 1.38 4.28
C VAL A 73 -8.67 0.90 4.09
N SER A 74 -8.95 0.25 2.97
CA SER A 74 -10.23 -0.42 2.70
C SER A 74 -10.64 -1.40 3.83
N LEU A 75 -9.73 -2.28 4.26
CA LEU A 75 -9.98 -3.24 5.34
C LEU A 75 -10.24 -2.55 6.68
N TYR A 76 -9.46 -1.51 7.00
CA TYR A 76 -9.69 -0.70 8.19
C TYR A 76 -11.10 -0.09 8.21
N LEU A 77 -11.54 0.50 7.09
CA LEU A 77 -12.86 1.14 6.97
C LEU A 77 -14.00 0.10 7.04
N GLN A 78 -13.85 -1.04 6.36
CA GLN A 78 -14.81 -2.15 6.43
C GLN A 78 -14.98 -2.67 7.86
N ASN A 79 -13.87 -2.83 8.61
CA ASN A 79 -13.90 -3.26 10.01
C ASN A 79 -14.56 -2.23 10.94
N LYS A 80 -14.49 -0.94 10.58
CA LYS A 80 -15.22 0.14 11.27
C LYS A 80 -16.70 0.22 10.90
N LYS A 81 -17.17 -0.59 9.95
CA LYS A 81 -18.53 -0.60 9.40
C LYS A 81 -18.94 0.73 8.77
N LEU A 82 -17.99 1.37 8.08
CA LEU A 82 -18.28 2.42 7.11
C LEU A 82 -18.66 1.79 5.75
#